data_AF-A0AAU9Y185-F1
#
_entry.id   AF-A0AAU9Y185-F1
#
_cell.length_a   1.000
_cell.length_b   1.000
_cell.length_c   1.000
_cell.angle_alpha   90.00
_cell.angle_beta   90.00
_cell.angle_gamma   90.00
#
_symmetry.space_group_name_H-M   'P 1'
#
loop_
_entity.id
_entity.type
_entity.pdbx_description
1 polymer ?
#
loop_
_entity_poly.entity_id
_entity_poly.type
_entity_poly.pdbx_seq_one_letter_code
_entity_poly.pdbx_strand_id
1 'polypeptide(L)'
;DPCYHYQSLSDANRKSSYITPQYQEVCDDQIPVEWYRFVGASGTKMPTARVPAYRCGTDWPGWLNGAHPTVEDGVVDRSVCFSDRSTGCKYSKTIVVKNCGSYFIYKLFHSPGCNSRYCTDPCYLYENLSEADRKINYSTPHGSELCDRKLLGGWYRFVGAAGTKMPTTRVPANRCGTNWSGWLKGAHPTVEDGEVQRTVCFSDRYTGCQHSINIFIKNCGSYFIYKLHPPSCESRYCSTD
;
A
#
# COMPACT_ATOMS: atom_id res chain seq x y z
N ASP A 1 -25.84 -15.56 3.46
CA ASP A 1 -25.17 -14.31 3.89
C ASP A 1 -24.18 -13.90 2.80
N PRO A 2 -24.17 -12.65 2.32
CA PRO A 2 -23.23 -12.21 1.28
C PRO A 2 -21.74 -12.33 1.68
N CYS A 3 -21.44 -12.50 2.97
CA CYS A 3 -20.08 -12.85 3.43
C CYS A 3 -19.59 -14.22 2.93
N TYR A 4 -20.47 -15.10 2.46
CA TYR A 4 -20.08 -16.41 1.92
C TYR A 4 -20.39 -16.58 0.43
N HIS A 5 -21.02 -15.58 -0.20
CA HIS A 5 -21.41 -15.61 -1.61
C HIS A 5 -21.07 -14.26 -2.27
N TYR A 6 -19.86 -14.19 -2.83
CA TYR A 6 -19.33 -13.00 -3.49
C TYR A 6 -18.39 -13.36 -4.64
N GLN A 7 -18.20 -12.42 -5.55
CA GLN A 7 -17.18 -12.46 -6.60
C GLN A 7 -15.87 -11.81 -6.12
N SER A 8 -14.74 -12.24 -6.69
CA SER A 8 -13.43 -11.70 -6.33
C SER A 8 -12.94 -10.67 -7.35
N LEU A 9 -12.43 -9.54 -6.89
CA LEU A 9 -11.73 -8.54 -7.72
C LEU A 9 -10.25 -8.49 -7.32
N SER A 10 -9.37 -8.93 -8.21
CA SER A 10 -7.93 -9.08 -7.94
C SER A 10 -7.01 -8.26 -8.84
N ASP A 11 -7.56 -7.45 -9.73
CA ASP A 11 -6.77 -6.67 -10.70
C ASP A 11 -5.79 -5.72 -9.99
N ALA A 12 -4.49 -5.93 -10.20
CA ALA A 12 -3.44 -5.17 -9.53
C ALA A 12 -3.48 -3.67 -9.86
N ASN A 13 -4.00 -3.33 -11.04
CA ASN A 13 -4.15 -1.96 -11.49
C ASN A 13 -5.28 -1.20 -10.77
N ARG A 14 -6.12 -1.82 -9.93
CA ARG A 14 -7.16 -1.13 -9.14
C ARG A 14 -6.63 -0.29 -7.98
N LYS A 15 -5.35 -0.44 -7.62
CA LYS A 15 -4.77 0.28 -6.48
C LYS A 15 -4.86 1.79 -6.68
N SER A 16 -5.21 2.52 -5.62
CA SER A 16 -5.22 3.99 -5.55
C SER A 16 -3.90 4.62 -6.00
N SER A 17 -2.81 3.86 -5.92
CA SER A 17 -1.49 4.31 -6.32
C SER A 17 -1.04 3.92 -7.71
N TYR A 18 -1.72 2.96 -8.35
CA TYR A 18 -1.40 2.60 -9.72
C TYR A 18 -1.60 3.83 -10.62
N ILE A 19 -0.53 4.33 -11.24
CA ILE A 19 -0.59 5.41 -12.23
C ILE A 19 -1.11 4.81 -13.52
N THR A 20 -2.23 5.32 -14.02
CA THR A 20 -2.83 4.85 -15.28
C THR A 20 -2.02 5.38 -16.46
N PRO A 21 -1.41 4.51 -17.28
CA PRO A 21 -0.80 4.95 -18.53
C PRO A 21 -1.87 5.44 -19.50
N GLN A 22 -1.53 6.46 -20.29
CA GLN A 22 -2.42 6.99 -21.31
C GLN A 22 -2.78 5.89 -22.31
N TYR A 23 -4.06 5.80 -22.69
CA TYR A 23 -4.63 4.81 -23.62
C TYR A 23 -4.65 3.37 -23.11
N GLN A 24 -4.44 3.16 -21.81
CA GLN A 24 -4.57 1.86 -21.15
C GLN A 24 -5.64 1.87 -20.04
N GLU A 25 -6.59 2.81 -20.15
CA GLU A 25 -7.69 2.96 -19.22
C GLU A 25 -8.66 1.77 -19.34
N VAL A 26 -9.13 1.30 -18.18
CA VAL A 26 -10.17 0.29 -18.02
C VAL A 26 -11.25 0.84 -17.09
N CYS A 27 -12.40 0.17 -17.08
CA CYS A 27 -13.60 0.73 -16.46
C CYS A 27 -14.53 -0.32 -15.86
N ASP A 28 -15.41 0.15 -14.97
CA ASP A 28 -16.43 -0.66 -14.29
C ASP A 28 -17.85 -0.25 -14.71
N ASP A 29 -18.05 0.35 -15.88
CA ASP A 29 -19.38 0.74 -16.37
C ASP A 29 -20.22 -0.49 -16.78
N GLN A 30 -19.56 -1.61 -17.07
CA GLN A 30 -20.17 -2.91 -17.34
C GLN A 30 -19.93 -3.94 -16.22
N ILE A 31 -19.49 -3.52 -15.02
CA ILE A 31 -19.36 -4.45 -13.89
C ILE A 31 -20.74 -5.03 -13.53
N PRO A 32 -20.91 -6.35 -13.42
CA PRO A 32 -22.18 -6.92 -12.98
C PRO A 32 -22.58 -6.41 -11.59
N VAL A 33 -23.88 -6.26 -11.36
CA VAL A 33 -24.39 -5.76 -10.07
C VAL A 33 -24.46 -6.90 -9.06
N GLU A 34 -23.34 -7.18 -8.42
CA GLU A 34 -23.18 -8.28 -7.48
C GLU A 34 -22.37 -7.90 -6.23
N TRP A 35 -22.30 -8.81 -5.26
CA TRP A 35 -21.39 -8.69 -4.12
C TRP A 35 -19.96 -9.03 -4.54
N TYR A 36 -19.02 -8.14 -4.23
CA TYR A 36 -17.61 -8.30 -4.53
C TYR A 36 -16.75 -8.20 -3.27
N ARG A 37 -15.66 -8.95 -3.27
CA ARG A 37 -14.55 -8.80 -2.33
C ARG A 37 -13.30 -8.41 -3.10
N PHE A 38 -12.63 -7.35 -2.67
CA PHE A 38 -11.27 -7.06 -3.17
C PHE A 38 -10.29 -8.03 -2.52
N VAL A 39 -9.47 -8.69 -3.35
CA VAL A 39 -8.53 -9.72 -2.90
C VAL A 39 -7.22 -9.67 -3.68
N GLY A 40 -6.20 -10.32 -3.14
CA GLY A 40 -4.93 -10.53 -3.84
C GLY A 40 -4.31 -9.20 -4.27
N ALA A 41 -3.81 -9.14 -5.51
CA ALA A 41 -3.03 -8.01 -5.98
C ALA A 41 -3.82 -6.70 -6.05
N SER A 42 -5.15 -6.67 -6.01
CA SER A 42 -5.90 -5.41 -6.00
C SER A 42 -5.78 -4.69 -4.65
N GLY A 43 -5.69 -5.40 -3.53
CA GLY A 43 -5.88 -4.84 -2.18
C GLY A 43 -7.11 -5.47 -1.53
N THR A 44 -7.55 -4.98 -0.37
CA THR A 44 -8.66 -5.65 0.37
C THR A 44 -9.87 -4.77 0.64
N LYS A 45 -9.78 -3.46 0.39
CA LYS A 45 -10.88 -2.51 0.60
C LYS A 45 -10.72 -1.26 -0.25
N MET A 46 -11.79 -0.50 -0.43
CA MET A 46 -11.72 0.80 -1.09
C MET A 46 -10.94 1.81 -0.25
N PRO A 47 -10.24 2.77 -0.87
CA PRO A 47 -9.70 3.91 -0.14
C PRO A 47 -10.85 4.79 0.40
N THR A 48 -10.64 5.45 1.53
CA THR A 48 -11.58 6.45 2.09
C THR A 48 -11.09 7.89 1.90
N ALA A 49 -9.80 8.04 1.57
CA ALA A 49 -9.23 9.32 1.16
C ALA A 49 -9.45 9.52 -0.35
N ARG A 50 -9.54 10.80 -0.76
CA ARG A 50 -9.67 11.17 -2.17
C ARG A 50 -8.51 10.59 -2.98
N VAL A 51 -8.84 9.96 -4.10
CA VAL A 51 -7.84 9.47 -5.05
C VAL A 51 -7.67 10.51 -6.18
N PRO A 52 -6.45 10.96 -6.50
CA PRO A 52 -6.19 11.85 -7.64
C PRO A 52 -6.59 11.19 -8.97
N ALA A 53 -6.96 11.98 -9.97
CA ALA A 53 -7.26 11.49 -11.33
C ALA A 53 -6.10 10.66 -11.93
N TYR A 54 -6.41 9.82 -12.94
CA TYR A 54 -5.45 8.91 -13.61
C TYR A 54 -4.81 7.89 -12.68
N ARG A 55 -5.64 7.31 -11.81
CA ARG A 55 -5.25 6.24 -10.90
C ARG A 55 -6.16 5.04 -11.04
N CYS A 56 -5.77 3.92 -10.45
CA CYS A 56 -6.57 2.69 -10.40
C CYS A 56 -6.88 2.11 -11.79
N GLY A 57 -6.06 2.44 -12.79
CA GLY A 57 -6.24 1.98 -14.17
C GLY A 57 -7.39 2.70 -14.87
N THR A 58 -7.82 3.87 -14.40
CA THR A 58 -8.90 4.64 -15.03
C THR A 58 -8.59 6.14 -14.98
N ASP A 59 -9.41 6.95 -15.66
CA ASP A 59 -9.34 8.41 -15.63
C ASP A 59 -9.93 8.98 -14.33
N TRP A 60 -11.10 8.47 -13.93
CA TRP A 60 -11.88 8.94 -12.78
C TRP A 60 -11.96 7.86 -11.70
N PRO A 61 -10.97 7.82 -10.80
CA PRO A 61 -10.90 6.83 -9.75
C PRO A 61 -11.99 7.03 -8.69
N GLY A 62 -12.60 5.93 -8.26
CA GLY A 62 -13.65 5.89 -7.24
C GLY A 62 -13.13 5.53 -5.84
N TRP A 63 -13.41 6.35 -4.83
CA TRP A 63 -13.14 6.05 -3.41
C TRP A 63 -14.43 6.10 -2.59
N LEU A 64 -14.43 5.39 -1.46
CA LEU A 64 -15.54 5.42 -0.52
C LEU A 64 -15.59 6.79 0.17
N ASN A 65 -16.70 7.51 0.04
CA ASN A 65 -16.92 8.77 0.72
C ASN A 65 -17.41 8.49 2.16
N GLY A 66 -16.46 8.49 3.10
CA GLY A 66 -16.70 8.20 4.52
C GLY A 66 -16.04 6.92 5.00
N ALA A 67 -16.34 6.54 6.25
CA ALA A 67 -15.76 5.35 6.87
C ALA A 67 -16.43 4.06 6.38
N HIS A 68 -15.66 2.97 6.39
CA HIS A 68 -16.22 1.63 6.24
C HIS A 68 -17.08 1.27 7.46
N PRO A 69 -18.14 0.45 7.31
CA PRO A 69 -18.97 0.02 8.45
C PRO A 69 -18.20 -0.79 9.49
N THR A 70 -18.67 -0.78 10.74
CA THR A 70 -18.28 -1.79 11.73
C THR A 70 -19.03 -3.10 11.51
N VAL A 71 -18.76 -4.14 12.31
CA VAL A 71 -19.50 -5.41 12.22
C VAL A 71 -20.94 -5.22 12.67
N GLU A 72 -21.14 -4.38 13.69
CA GLU A 72 -22.44 -4.07 14.30
C GLU A 72 -23.35 -3.27 13.37
N ASP A 73 -22.78 -2.44 12.50
CA ASP A 73 -23.52 -1.69 11.48
C ASP A 73 -24.28 -2.60 10.49
N GLY A 74 -23.83 -3.85 10.31
CA GLY A 74 -24.43 -4.78 9.37
C GLY A 74 -24.26 -4.36 7.91
N VAL A 75 -25.36 -4.39 7.16
CA VAL A 75 -25.40 -4.02 5.73
C VAL A 75 -25.81 -2.56 5.63
N VAL A 76 -24.95 -1.71 5.07
CA VAL A 76 -25.19 -0.27 4.99
C VAL A 76 -24.96 0.29 3.60
N ASP A 77 -25.67 1.36 3.28
CA ASP A 77 -25.39 2.16 2.10
C ASP A 77 -24.17 3.06 2.33
N ARG A 78 -23.36 3.22 1.28
CA ARG A 78 -22.22 4.13 1.25
C ARG A 78 -22.14 4.82 -0.11
N SER A 79 -21.75 6.08 -0.11
CA SER A 79 -21.47 6.80 -1.36
C SER A 79 -20.04 6.53 -1.79
N VAL A 80 -19.82 6.21 -3.06
CA VAL A 80 -18.52 6.27 -3.73
C VAL A 80 -18.46 7.57 -4.51
N CYS A 81 -17.35 8.29 -4.37
CA CYS A 81 -17.05 9.49 -5.12
C CYS A 81 -16.01 9.18 -6.21
N PHE A 82 -16.22 9.71 -7.41
CA PHE A 82 -15.32 9.59 -8.55
C PHE A 82 -14.72 10.94 -8.89
N SER A 83 -13.38 11.02 -8.93
CA SER A 83 -12.67 12.30 -9.09
C SER A 83 -12.40 12.61 -10.53
N ASP A 84 -12.43 13.90 -10.87
CA ASP A 84 -11.73 14.43 -12.02
C ASP A 84 -10.56 15.32 -11.57
N ARG A 85 -9.93 16.01 -12.54
CA ARG A 85 -8.81 16.92 -12.27
C ARG A 85 -9.22 18.17 -11.45
N SER A 86 -10.49 18.54 -11.34
CA SER A 86 -10.92 19.88 -10.92
C SER A 86 -11.84 19.94 -9.71
N THR A 87 -12.76 18.98 -9.51
CA THR A 87 -13.94 19.17 -8.64
C THR A 87 -13.98 18.32 -7.37
N GLY A 88 -12.95 17.54 -7.09
CA GLY A 88 -13.01 16.67 -5.92
C GLY A 88 -13.77 15.39 -6.27
N CYS A 89 -15.08 15.40 -6.03
CA CYS A 89 -16.04 14.34 -6.31
C CYS A 89 -17.00 14.83 -7.41
N LYS A 90 -16.71 14.47 -8.66
CA LYS A 90 -17.51 14.92 -9.82
C LYS A 90 -18.81 14.15 -9.93
N TYR A 91 -18.70 12.83 -9.79
CA TYR A 91 -19.83 11.90 -9.82
C TYR A 91 -19.83 11.07 -8.55
N SER A 92 -21.01 10.60 -8.19
CA SER A 92 -21.17 9.69 -7.07
C SER A 92 -22.08 8.52 -7.44
N LYS A 93 -21.84 7.38 -6.78
CA LYS A 93 -22.73 6.22 -6.81
C LYS A 93 -22.91 5.70 -5.39
N THR A 94 -24.16 5.42 -5.03
CA THR A 94 -24.44 4.66 -3.82
C THR A 94 -24.17 3.18 -4.09
N ILE A 95 -23.38 2.57 -3.22
CA ILE A 95 -23.12 1.14 -3.16
C ILE A 95 -23.59 0.61 -1.80
N VAL A 96 -23.63 -0.72 -1.66
CA VAL A 96 -23.89 -1.35 -0.37
C VAL A 96 -22.62 -2.00 0.16
N VAL A 97 -22.33 -1.84 1.44
CA VAL A 97 -21.12 -2.37 2.08
C VAL A 97 -21.49 -3.14 3.33
N LYS A 98 -20.83 -4.28 3.55
CA LYS A 98 -20.91 -5.04 4.80
C LYS A 98 -19.52 -5.38 5.30
N ASN A 99 -19.32 -5.27 6.60
CA ASN A 99 -18.13 -5.76 7.29
C ASN A 99 -18.36 -7.20 7.77
N CYS A 100 -17.55 -8.14 7.30
CA CYS A 100 -17.61 -9.57 7.65
C CYS A 100 -16.63 -9.93 8.79
N GLY A 101 -16.13 -8.95 9.53
CA GLY A 101 -15.14 -9.10 10.60
C GLY A 101 -13.71 -8.93 10.09
N SER A 102 -13.23 -9.84 9.24
CA SER A 102 -11.85 -9.82 8.73
C SER A 102 -11.68 -9.18 7.35
N TYR A 103 -12.80 -8.90 6.65
CA TYR A 103 -12.81 -8.26 5.34
C TYR A 103 -14.13 -7.55 5.08
N PHE A 104 -14.14 -6.71 4.04
CA PHE A 104 -15.33 -6.03 3.55
C PHE A 104 -15.82 -6.67 2.26
N ILE A 105 -17.14 -6.65 2.09
CA ILE A 105 -17.80 -6.98 0.83
C ILE A 105 -18.61 -5.77 0.36
N TYR A 106 -18.65 -5.59 -0.95
CA TYR A 106 -19.21 -4.43 -1.61
C TYR A 106 -20.19 -4.88 -2.67
N LYS A 107 -21.47 -4.53 -2.54
CA LYS A 107 -22.40 -4.65 -3.66
C LYS A 107 -22.15 -3.47 -4.59
N LEU A 108 -21.40 -3.73 -5.65
CA LEU A 108 -21.01 -2.70 -6.60
C LEU A 108 -22.06 -2.57 -7.70
N PHE A 109 -22.23 -1.35 -8.18
CA PHE A 109 -23.10 -1.04 -9.32
C PHE A 109 -22.26 -0.56 -10.49
N HIS A 110 -22.84 -0.49 -11.69
CA HIS A 110 -22.22 0.16 -12.84
C HIS A 110 -21.67 1.54 -12.45
N SER A 111 -20.39 1.79 -12.74
CA SER A 111 -19.79 3.09 -12.52
C SER A 111 -20.47 4.16 -13.39
N PRO A 112 -20.32 5.47 -13.10
CA PRO A 112 -20.98 6.55 -13.86
C PRO A 112 -20.70 6.57 -15.38
N GLY A 113 -19.63 5.92 -15.83
CA GLY A 113 -19.29 5.77 -17.25
C GLY A 113 -17.95 5.06 -17.41
N CYS A 114 -17.56 4.73 -18.65
CA CYS A 114 -16.33 3.95 -18.88
C CYS A 114 -15.02 4.71 -18.58
N ASN A 115 -15.09 5.93 -18.08
CA ASN A 115 -13.92 6.62 -17.56
C ASN A 115 -13.78 6.42 -16.04
N SER A 116 -14.61 5.57 -15.42
CA SER A 116 -14.70 5.41 -13.97
C SER A 116 -14.56 3.97 -13.51
N ARG A 117 -13.85 3.79 -12.38
CA ARG A 117 -13.54 2.49 -11.79
C ARG A 117 -13.42 2.56 -10.27
N TYR A 118 -13.83 1.50 -9.58
CA TYR A 118 -13.68 1.39 -8.12
C TYR A 118 -12.22 1.08 -7.75
N CYS A 119 -11.62 1.95 -6.96
CA CYS A 119 -10.25 1.79 -6.46
C CYS A 119 -10.16 0.90 -5.24
N THR A 120 -8.95 0.43 -4.99
CA THR A 120 -8.55 -0.30 -3.80
C THR A 120 -7.39 0.36 -3.08
N ASP A 121 -7.35 0.22 -1.76
CA ASP A 121 -6.27 0.72 -0.91
C ASP A 121 -5.18 -0.35 -0.74
N PRO A 122 -3.91 -0.07 -1.09
CA PRO A 122 -2.82 -1.01 -0.86
C PRO A 122 -2.51 -1.25 0.62
N CYS A 123 -3.02 -0.43 1.54
CA CYS A 123 -2.72 -0.50 2.97
C CYS A 123 -2.98 -1.85 3.64
N TYR A 124 -3.73 -2.75 3.02
CA TYR A 124 -4.13 -4.02 3.63
C TYR A 124 -3.58 -5.25 2.90
N LEU A 125 -2.69 -5.04 1.92
CA LEU A 125 -1.99 -6.11 1.22
C LEU A 125 -0.49 -5.87 1.32
N TYR A 126 0.14 -6.55 2.28
CA TYR A 126 1.57 -6.47 2.52
C TYR A 126 2.08 -7.78 3.15
N GLU A 127 3.37 -8.02 3.02
CA GLU A 127 4.10 -9.05 3.76
C GLU A 127 4.75 -8.48 5.01
N ASN A 128 4.89 -9.30 6.05
CA ASN A 128 5.45 -8.87 7.33
C ASN A 128 6.96 -9.12 7.37
N LEU A 129 7.72 -8.08 7.71
CA LEU A 129 9.12 -8.17 8.13
C LEU A 129 9.17 -8.09 9.64
N SER A 130 9.59 -9.16 10.30
CA SER A 130 9.49 -9.32 11.76
C SER A 130 10.78 -9.75 12.45
N GLU A 131 11.83 -9.98 11.67
CA GLU A 131 13.12 -10.48 12.12
C GLU A 131 13.79 -9.45 13.04
N ALA A 132 14.11 -9.85 14.26
CA ALA A 132 14.72 -8.98 15.28
C ALA A 132 16.05 -8.38 14.82
N ASP A 133 16.79 -9.12 13.99
CA ASP A 133 18.07 -8.69 13.44
C ASP A 133 17.94 -7.48 12.50
N ARG A 134 16.74 -7.09 12.04
CA ARG A 134 16.52 -5.89 11.22
C ARG A 134 16.59 -4.59 12.02
N LYS A 135 16.56 -4.66 13.35
CA LYS A 135 16.48 -3.46 14.19
C LYS A 135 17.78 -2.64 14.10
N ILE A 136 17.65 -1.32 14.08
CA ILE A 136 18.77 -0.37 13.91
C ILE A 136 19.91 -0.58 14.91
N ASN A 137 19.60 -1.05 16.11
CA ASN A 137 20.58 -1.29 17.17
C ASN A 137 21.20 -2.70 17.13
N TYR A 138 20.72 -3.60 16.28
CA TYR A 138 21.32 -4.92 16.12
C TYR A 138 22.73 -4.78 15.54
N SER A 139 23.76 -5.13 16.31
CA SER A 139 25.14 -5.21 15.83
C SER A 139 25.31 -6.49 15.03
N THR A 140 25.78 -6.41 13.79
CA THR A 140 26.04 -7.59 12.94
C THR A 140 27.45 -8.13 13.20
N PRO A 141 27.61 -9.34 13.75
CA PRO A 141 28.92 -9.99 13.83
C PRO A 141 29.49 -10.30 12.45
N HIS A 142 30.80 -10.19 12.32
CA HIS A 142 31.48 -10.54 11.07
C HIS A 142 31.30 -12.02 10.73
N GLY A 143 30.94 -12.32 9.48
CA GLY A 143 30.68 -13.68 8.99
C GLY A 143 29.26 -14.20 9.26
N SER A 144 28.38 -13.36 9.82
CA SER A 144 26.97 -13.69 10.08
C SER A 144 25.99 -12.78 9.32
N GLU A 145 26.49 -12.07 8.31
CA GLU A 145 25.71 -11.12 7.53
C GLU A 145 24.61 -11.83 6.72
N LEU A 146 23.39 -11.32 6.82
CA LEU A 146 22.24 -11.72 6.03
C LEU A 146 22.06 -10.77 4.85
N CYS A 147 21.13 -11.11 3.96
CA CYS A 147 20.85 -10.32 2.76
C CYS A 147 19.37 -10.26 2.41
N ASP A 148 18.94 -9.13 1.85
CA ASP A 148 17.57 -8.94 1.34
C ASP A 148 17.46 -9.22 -0.17
N ARG A 149 18.50 -9.80 -0.81
CA ARG A 149 18.51 -10.11 -2.25
C ARG A 149 17.37 -11.05 -2.71
N LYS A 150 16.76 -11.77 -1.76
CA LYS A 150 15.64 -12.69 -1.99
C LYS A 150 14.28 -12.05 -1.77
N LEU A 151 14.19 -10.80 -1.31
CA LEU A 151 12.92 -10.09 -1.24
C LEU A 151 12.32 -10.01 -2.65
N LEU A 152 11.04 -10.31 -2.77
CA LEU A 152 10.30 -10.07 -4.01
C LEU A 152 9.85 -8.61 -4.06
N GLY A 153 9.67 -8.07 -5.27
CA GLY A 153 9.08 -6.74 -5.42
C GLY A 153 7.66 -6.71 -4.88
N GLY A 154 7.39 -5.95 -3.81
CA GLY A 154 6.12 -6.05 -3.11
C GLY A 154 5.95 -5.03 -1.99
N TRP A 155 4.75 -4.98 -1.41
CA TRP A 155 4.47 -4.17 -0.23
C TRP A 155 4.83 -4.95 1.02
N TYR A 156 5.56 -4.31 1.93
CA TYR A 156 6.01 -4.88 3.19
C TYR A 156 5.67 -3.97 4.35
N ARG A 157 5.52 -4.55 5.54
CA ARG A 157 5.35 -3.84 6.81
C ARG A 157 6.33 -4.39 7.84
N PHE A 158 7.03 -3.49 8.54
CA PHE A 158 7.80 -3.87 9.71
C PHE A 158 6.87 -4.09 10.89
N VAL A 159 6.97 -5.25 11.54
CA VAL A 159 6.14 -5.65 12.67
C VAL A 159 6.96 -6.42 13.71
N GLY A 160 6.40 -6.62 14.91
CA GLY A 160 7.00 -7.50 15.91
C GLY A 160 8.38 -7.03 16.36
N ALA A 161 9.36 -7.95 16.40
CA ALA A 161 10.69 -7.66 16.93
C ALA A 161 11.54 -6.73 16.04
N ALA A 162 11.22 -6.64 14.74
CA ALA A 162 11.85 -5.68 13.84
C ALA A 162 11.50 -4.21 14.22
N GLY A 163 10.33 -3.99 14.81
CA GLY A 163 9.79 -2.65 15.08
C GLY A 163 8.68 -2.27 14.10
N THR A 164 8.49 -0.98 13.84
CA THR A 164 7.28 -0.49 13.14
C THR A 164 7.55 0.24 11.83
N LYS A 165 8.78 0.72 11.60
CA LYS A 165 9.13 1.57 10.45
C LYS A 165 10.62 1.57 10.13
N MET A 166 11.00 2.09 8.97
CA MET A 166 12.41 2.32 8.64
C MET A 166 12.97 3.50 9.45
N PRO A 167 14.26 3.50 9.84
CA PRO A 167 14.87 4.68 10.45
C PRO A 167 15.04 5.80 9.43
N THR A 168 14.80 7.06 9.83
CA THR A 168 14.99 8.26 9.00
C THR A 168 16.35 8.95 9.20
N THR A 169 17.12 8.45 10.16
CA THR A 169 18.49 8.88 10.45
C THR A 169 19.47 7.85 9.93
N ARG A 170 20.67 8.32 9.56
CA ARG A 170 21.75 7.44 9.10
C ARG A 170 22.01 6.31 10.10
N VAL A 171 21.98 5.09 9.59
CA VAL A 171 22.37 3.89 10.34
C VAL A 171 23.83 3.58 10.01
N PRO A 172 24.75 3.42 10.98
CA PRO A 172 26.11 2.97 10.70
C PRO A 172 26.16 1.59 10.03
N ALA A 173 27.22 1.30 9.28
CA ALA A 173 27.45 -0.03 8.71
C ALA A 173 27.54 -1.12 9.78
N ASN A 174 27.36 -2.39 9.37
CA ASN A 174 27.34 -3.58 10.23
C ASN A 174 26.21 -3.52 11.28
N ARG A 175 25.07 -2.98 10.88
CA ARG A 175 23.81 -3.03 11.65
C ARG A 175 22.74 -3.77 10.87
N CYS A 176 21.65 -4.09 11.54
CA CYS A 176 20.44 -4.65 10.90
C CYS A 176 20.69 -6.02 10.24
N GLY A 177 21.64 -6.79 10.80
CA GLY A 177 22.01 -8.11 10.31
C GLY A 177 22.65 -8.08 8.93
N THR A 178 23.27 -6.98 8.51
CA THR A 178 23.89 -6.83 7.20
C THR A 178 25.18 -6.01 7.25
N ASN A 179 25.94 -5.97 6.16
CA ASN A 179 27.11 -5.09 5.97
C ASN A 179 26.69 -3.62 5.77
N TRP A 180 25.75 -3.38 4.86
CA TRP A 180 25.29 -2.06 4.46
C TRP A 180 23.85 -1.81 4.93
N SER A 181 23.74 -0.93 5.91
CA SER A 181 22.51 -0.71 6.64
C SER A 181 21.60 0.29 5.93
N GLY A 182 20.42 -0.16 5.49
CA GLY A 182 19.47 0.64 4.72
C GLY A 182 18.56 1.50 5.58
N TRP A 183 18.54 2.81 5.35
CA TRP A 183 17.69 3.77 6.06
C TRP A 183 17.00 4.73 5.10
N LEU A 184 15.88 5.29 5.53
CA LEU A 184 15.06 6.18 4.72
C LEU A 184 15.64 7.60 4.71
N LYS A 185 16.01 8.11 3.53
CA LYS A 185 16.48 9.48 3.37
C LYS A 185 15.29 10.44 3.34
N GLY A 186 14.95 11.01 4.50
CA GLY A 186 13.86 11.97 4.69
C GLY A 186 12.74 11.45 5.58
N ALA A 187 11.70 12.26 5.74
CA ALA A 187 10.55 11.90 6.58
C ALA A 187 9.62 10.88 5.89
N HIS A 188 8.97 10.07 6.72
CA HIS A 188 7.83 9.26 6.28
C HIS A 188 6.66 10.16 5.83
N PRO A 189 5.81 9.70 4.90
CA PRO A 189 4.60 10.44 4.51
C PRO A 189 3.61 10.62 5.66
N THR A 190 2.80 11.67 5.59
CA THR A 190 1.53 11.76 6.31
C THR A 190 0.46 10.89 5.63
N VAL A 191 -0.71 10.74 6.25
CA VAL A 191 -1.85 10.05 5.62
C VAL A 191 -2.30 10.78 4.35
N GLU A 192 -2.26 12.11 4.36
CA GLU A 192 -2.70 12.97 3.27
C GLU A 192 -1.75 12.93 2.07
N ASP A 193 -0.45 12.74 2.31
CA ASP A 193 0.55 12.59 1.25
C ASP A 193 0.27 11.37 0.34
N GLY A 194 -0.50 10.40 0.84
CA GLY A 194 -0.81 9.17 0.13
C GLY A 194 0.42 8.30 -0.08
N GLU A 195 0.55 7.75 -1.28
CA GLU A 195 1.75 6.97 -1.66
C GLU A 195 2.80 7.90 -2.25
N VAL A 196 3.99 7.91 -1.65
CA VAL A 196 5.10 8.77 -2.06
C VAL A 196 6.33 7.95 -2.41
N GLN A 197 7.09 8.42 -3.38
CA GLN A 197 8.43 7.89 -3.63
C GLN A 197 9.41 8.49 -2.60
N ARG A 198 10.30 7.65 -2.08
CA ARG A 198 11.40 8.03 -1.19
C ARG A 198 12.66 7.25 -1.54
N THR A 199 13.80 7.80 -1.16
CA THR A 199 15.10 7.16 -1.37
C THR A 199 15.53 6.44 -0.10
N VAL A 200 15.88 5.16 -0.22
CA VAL A 200 16.61 4.42 0.80
C VAL A 200 18.09 4.52 0.49
N CYS A 201 18.86 4.87 1.49
CA CYS A 201 20.31 4.96 1.45
C CYS A 201 20.91 3.79 2.23
N PHE A 202 21.90 3.12 1.66
CA PHE A 202 22.60 2.02 2.31
C PHE A 202 24.00 2.48 2.75
N SER A 203 24.19 2.53 4.06
CA SER A 203 25.41 3.07 4.65
C SER A 203 26.51 2.03 4.74
N ASP A 204 27.67 2.39 4.19
CA ASP A 204 28.94 1.71 4.42
C ASP A 204 29.76 2.43 5.52
N ARG A 205 30.98 1.93 5.77
CA ARG A 205 31.89 2.47 6.78
C ARG A 205 32.48 3.83 6.37
N TYR A 206 32.60 4.13 5.08
CA TYR A 206 33.39 5.26 4.58
C TYR A 206 32.52 6.43 4.13
N THR A 207 31.56 6.19 3.24
CA THR A 207 30.77 7.27 2.61
C THR A 207 29.54 7.63 3.42
N GLY A 208 29.00 6.64 4.14
CA GLY A 208 27.72 6.77 4.83
C GLY A 208 26.49 6.70 3.94
N CYS A 209 26.66 6.69 2.62
CA CYS A 209 25.62 6.38 1.65
C CYS A 209 26.26 5.82 0.38
N GLN A 210 26.62 4.54 0.41
CA GLN A 210 27.39 3.93 -0.68
C GLN A 210 26.55 3.80 -1.95
N HIS A 211 25.30 3.40 -1.78
CA HIS A 211 24.33 3.33 -2.87
C HIS A 211 22.93 3.63 -2.32
N SER A 212 22.02 3.92 -3.23
CA SER A 212 20.65 4.24 -2.89
C SER A 212 19.68 3.67 -3.91
N ILE A 213 18.47 3.40 -3.45
CA ILE A 213 17.37 2.96 -4.30
C ILE A 213 16.12 3.77 -3.98
N ASN A 214 15.22 3.88 -4.95
CA ASN A 214 13.92 4.48 -4.72
C ASN A 214 12.89 3.40 -4.41
N ILE A 215 12.08 3.65 -3.38
CA ILE A 215 10.94 2.82 -2.97
C ILE A 215 9.69 3.68 -2.91
N PHE A 216 8.52 3.04 -2.84
CA PHE A 216 7.28 3.74 -2.49
C PHE A 216 6.92 3.48 -1.03
N ILE A 217 6.35 4.46 -0.36
CA ILE A 217 5.90 4.36 1.03
C ILE A 217 4.50 4.95 1.11
N LYS A 218 3.64 4.32 1.90
CA LYS A 218 2.31 4.85 2.22
C LYS A 218 2.08 4.80 3.72
N ASN A 219 1.55 5.89 4.26
CA ASN A 219 1.05 5.94 5.62
C ASN A 219 -0.40 5.45 5.65
N CYS A 220 -0.66 4.38 6.39
CA CYS A 220 -1.96 3.74 6.52
C CYS A 220 -2.72 4.19 7.78
N GLY A 221 -2.32 5.30 8.38
CA GLY A 221 -2.87 5.85 9.62
C GLY A 221 -2.06 5.39 10.83
N SER A 222 -2.14 4.11 11.18
CA SER A 222 -1.47 3.54 12.36
C SER A 222 -0.16 2.81 12.05
N TYR A 223 0.19 2.64 10.78
CA TYR A 223 1.43 1.99 10.34
C TYR A 223 1.83 2.45 8.94
N PHE A 224 3.04 2.10 8.54
CA PHE A 224 3.56 2.34 7.20
C PHE A 224 3.70 1.03 6.44
N ILE A 225 3.44 1.09 5.13
CA ILE A 225 3.83 0.04 4.19
C ILE A 225 4.87 0.58 3.21
N TYR A 226 5.80 -0.30 2.82
CA TYR A 226 6.94 0.01 1.99
C TYR A 226 6.94 -0.91 0.77
N LYS A 227 6.93 -0.33 -0.43
CA LYS A 227 7.08 -1.10 -1.67
C LYS A 227 8.56 -1.35 -1.91
N LEU A 228 9.06 -2.43 -1.33
CA LEU A 228 10.47 -2.81 -1.37
C LEU A 228 10.75 -3.71 -2.58
N HIS A 229 12.00 -3.70 -3.00
CA HIS A 229 12.54 -4.58 -4.03
C HIS A 229 13.96 -5.04 -3.62
N PRO A 230 14.48 -6.14 -4.15
CA PRO A 230 15.73 -6.71 -3.65
C PRO A 230 16.93 -5.77 -3.91
N PRO A 231 17.71 -5.41 -2.87
CA PRO A 231 18.98 -4.69 -3.03
C PRO A 231 20.13 -5.66 -3.32
N SER A 232 21.38 -5.16 -3.32
CA SER A 232 22.56 -6.04 -3.36
C SER A 232 22.65 -6.94 -2.12
N CYS A 233 23.44 -8.01 -2.19
CA CYS A 233 23.50 -9.01 -1.12
C CYS A 233 24.01 -8.42 0.21
N GLU A 234 24.87 -7.42 0.13
CA GLU A 234 25.47 -6.75 1.29
C GLU A 234 24.49 -5.82 2.00
N SER A 235 23.28 -5.65 1.46
CA SER A 235 22.29 -4.68 1.90
C SER A 235 21.04 -5.33 2.49
N ARG A 236 20.52 -4.72 3.55
CA ARG A 236 19.21 -5.00 4.12
C ARG A 236 18.52 -3.72 4.58
N TYR A 237 17.20 -3.74 4.53
CA TYR A 237 16.38 -2.66 5.05
C TYR A 237 16.33 -2.72 6.59
N CYS A 238 16.83 -1.67 7.24
CA CYS A 238 16.75 -1.53 8.68
C CYS A 238 15.35 -1.12 9.14
N SER A 239 15.10 -1.36 10.42
CA SER A 239 13.85 -1.00 11.10
C SER A 239 14.10 -0.41 12.49
N THR A 240 13.12 0.33 12.97
CA THR A 240 13.08 1.00 14.27
C THR A 240 11.64 1.11 14.73
N ASP A 241 11.45 1.53 15.98
CA ASP A 241 10.14 1.84 16.55
C ASP A 241 9.68 3.28 16.23
#